data_AF-A0A3B8VWE8-F1
#
_entry.id   AF-A0A3B8VWE8-F1
#
_cell.length_a   1.000
_cell.length_b   1.000
_cell.length_c   1.000
_cell.angle_alpha   90.00
_cell.angle_beta   90.00
_cell.angle_gamma   90.00
#
_symmetry.space_group_name_H-M   'P 1'
#
loop_
_entity.id
_entity.type
_entity.pdbx_description
1 polymer ?
#
loop_
_entity_poly.entity_id
_entity_poly.type
_entity_poly.pdbx_seq_one_letter_code
_entity_poly.pdbx_strand_id
1 'polypeptide(L)'
;KTSEAFAKDFEVNQAMLDDLLALAAAEKIEFNQEQYDKALPLIKLQIKALIARDLYDMGAYYEIINEVNDAYLKALQLIKDDKEYNAILNGKKTK
;
A
#
# COMPACT_ATOMS: atom_id res chain seq x y z
N LYS A 1 -18.63 8.57 -1.56
CA LYS A 1 -17.44 8.63 -0.69
C LYS A 1 -16.26 9.03 -1.56
N THR A 2 -15.36 9.91 -1.11
CA THR A 2 -14.13 10.24 -1.85
C THR A 2 -13.07 9.14 -1.66
N SER A 3 -12.01 9.14 -2.46
CA SER A 3 -10.91 8.16 -2.33
C SER A 3 -10.26 8.24 -0.95
N GLU A 4 -10.11 9.42 -0.37
CA GLU A 4 -9.50 9.62 0.95
C GLU A 4 -10.39 9.08 2.07
N ALA A 5 -11.71 9.28 1.98
CA ALA A 5 -12.66 8.71 2.93
C ALA A 5 -12.67 7.18 2.85
N PHE A 6 -12.55 6.61 1.65
CA PHE A 6 -12.40 5.17 1.47
C PHE A 6 -11.08 4.67 2.07
N ALA A 7 -9.96 5.32 1.75
CA ALA A 7 -8.64 4.97 2.25
C ALA A 7 -8.58 5.00 3.79
N LYS A 8 -9.31 5.91 4.43
CA LYS A 8 -9.36 5.98 5.90
C LYS A 8 -10.28 4.94 6.53
N ASP A 9 -11.50 4.77 6.01
CA ASP A 9 -12.58 4.08 6.73
C ASP A 9 -12.80 2.63 6.28
N PHE A 10 -12.29 2.23 5.11
CA PHE A 10 -12.47 0.87 4.61
C PHE A 10 -11.44 -0.10 5.19
N GLU A 11 -11.92 -1.25 5.65
CA GLU A 11 -11.11 -2.35 6.13
C GLU A 11 -11.46 -3.65 5.39
N VAL A 12 -10.43 -4.41 5.03
CA VAL A 12 -10.61 -5.75 4.45
C VAL A 12 -11.08 -6.69 5.56
N ASN A 13 -12.28 -7.23 5.38
CA ASN A 13 -12.91 -8.12 6.33
C ASN A 13 -12.47 -9.59 6.14
N GLN A 14 -12.89 -10.46 7.07
CA GLN A 14 -12.52 -11.87 7.03
C GLN A 14 -13.08 -12.59 5.79
N ALA A 15 -14.32 -12.27 5.37
CA ALA A 15 -14.93 -12.91 4.20
C ALA A 15 -14.09 -12.68 2.93
N MET A 16 -13.55 -11.48 2.73
CA MET A 16 -12.64 -11.18 1.62
C MET A 16 -11.33 -11.98 1.68
N LEU A 17 -10.83 -12.25 2.89
CA LEU A 17 -9.63 -13.09 3.07
C LEU A 17 -9.92 -14.56 2.81
N ASP A 18 -11.09 -15.04 3.26
CA ASP A 18 -11.54 -16.41 3.02
C ASP A 18 -11.74 -16.65 1.51
N ASP A 19 -12.30 -15.68 0.78
CA ASP A 19 -12.42 -15.71 -0.67
C ASP A 19 -11.03 -15.78 -1.35
N LEU A 20 -10.06 -14.99 -0.88
CA LEU A 20 -8.68 -15.05 -1.39
C LEU A 20 -8.06 -16.44 -1.17
N LEU A 21 -8.25 -17.03 0.02
CA LEU A 21 -7.73 -18.36 0.34
C LEU A 21 -8.40 -19.45 -0.51
N ALA A 22 -9.71 -19.32 -0.78
CA ALA A 22 -10.42 -20.21 -1.68
C ALA A 22 -9.89 -20.13 -3.12
N LEU A 23 -9.62 -18.92 -3.62
CA LEU A 23 -8.98 -18.71 -4.93
C LEU A 23 -7.58 -19.33 -4.98
N ALA A 24 -6.77 -19.11 -3.95
CA ALA A 24 -5.42 -19.69 -3.86
C ALA A 24 -5.46 -21.23 -3.88
N ALA A 25 -6.41 -21.83 -3.16
CA ALA A 25 -6.60 -23.29 -3.14
C ALA A 25 -7.05 -23.83 -4.52
N ALA A 26 -7.92 -23.11 -5.23
CA ALA A 26 -8.35 -23.46 -6.59
C ALA A 26 -7.18 -23.43 -7.58
N GLU A 27 -6.27 -22.47 -7.42
CA GLU A 27 -4.99 -22.35 -8.15
C GLU A 27 -3.91 -23.32 -7.65
N LYS A 28 -4.24 -24.19 -6.69
CA LYS A 28 -3.33 -25.20 -6.09
C LYS A 28 -2.08 -24.59 -5.43
N ILE A 29 -2.20 -23.38 -4.91
CA ILE A 29 -1.16 -22.75 -4.10
C ILE A 29 -1.19 -23.41 -2.71
N GLU A 30 -0.05 -23.96 -2.28
CA GLU A 30 0.07 -24.57 -0.96
C GLU A 30 -0.02 -23.49 0.12
N PHE A 31 -0.90 -23.71 1.10
CA PHE A 31 -1.05 -22.79 2.21
C PHE A 31 0.05 -22.98 3.25
N ASN A 32 0.74 -21.88 3.59
CA ASN A 32 1.71 -21.83 4.67
C ASN A 32 1.29 -20.76 5.68
N GLN A 33 0.92 -21.18 6.89
CA GLN A 33 0.42 -20.30 7.94
C GLN A 33 1.42 -19.21 8.33
N GLU A 34 2.70 -19.55 8.48
CA GLU A 34 3.74 -18.59 8.89
C GLU A 34 3.95 -17.49 7.84
N GLN A 35 4.00 -17.87 6.56
CA GLN A 35 4.11 -16.91 5.46
C GLN A 35 2.84 -16.08 5.32
N TYR A 36 1.67 -16.70 5.49
CA TYR A 36 0.39 -15.99 5.47
C TYR A 36 0.32 -14.94 6.57
N ASP A 37 0.63 -15.29 7.81
CA ASP A 37 0.59 -14.37 8.95
C ASP A 37 1.59 -13.22 8.77
N LYS A 38 2.79 -13.53 8.26
CA LYS A 38 3.81 -12.52 7.93
C LYS A 38 3.34 -11.56 6.83
N ALA A 39 2.65 -12.08 5.81
CA ALA A 39 2.18 -11.31 4.66
C ALA A 39 0.82 -10.64 4.88
N LEU A 40 0.06 -11.06 5.91
CA LEU A 40 -1.34 -10.65 6.12
C LEU A 40 -1.55 -9.12 6.10
N PRO A 41 -0.71 -8.29 6.76
CA PRO A 41 -0.84 -6.84 6.66
C PRO A 41 -0.73 -6.33 5.22
N LEU A 42 0.24 -6.84 4.45
CA LEU A 42 0.44 -6.45 3.05
C LEU A 42 -0.68 -6.98 2.14
N ILE A 43 -1.15 -8.20 2.36
CA ILE A 43 -2.30 -8.77 1.64
C ILE A 43 -3.53 -7.86 1.81
N LYS A 44 -3.84 -7.47 3.05
CA LYS A 44 -4.95 -6.55 3.34
C LYS A 44 -4.77 -5.20 2.63
N LEU A 45 -3.56 -4.63 2.70
CA LEU A 45 -3.26 -3.36 2.04
C LEU A 45 -3.45 -3.45 0.52
N GLN A 46 -2.96 -4.54 -0.10
CA GLN A 46 -3.07 -4.77 -1.54
C GLN A 46 -4.52 -4.95 -2.00
N ILE A 47 -5.33 -5.74 -1.28
CA ILE A 47 -6.76 -5.89 -1.57
C ILE A 47 -7.47 -4.54 -1.48
N LYS A 48 -7.21 -3.79 -0.40
CA LYS A 48 -7.77 -2.45 -0.20
C LYS A 48 -7.40 -1.49 -1.34
N ALA A 49 -6.14 -1.48 -1.76
CA ALA A 49 -5.66 -0.64 -2.86
C ALA A 49 -6.32 -1.03 -4.20
N LEU A 50 -6.46 -2.33 -4.48
CA LEU A 50 -7.12 -2.82 -5.70
C LEU A 50 -8.60 -2.45 -5.74
N ILE A 51 -9.31 -2.55 -4.61
CA ILE A 51 -10.71 -2.09 -4.54
C ILE A 51 -10.80 -0.58 -4.73
N ALA A 52 -9.89 0.20 -4.14
CA ALA A 52 -9.84 1.66 -4.35
C ALA A 52 -9.63 2.00 -5.84
N ARG A 53 -8.73 1.28 -6.52
CA ARG A 53 -8.51 1.44 -7.96
C ARG A 53 -9.80 1.25 -8.76
N ASP A 54 -10.52 0.18 -8.45
CA ASP A 54 -11.70 -0.20 -9.23
C ASP A 54 -12.90 0.73 -8.96
N LEU A 55 -12.98 1.34 -7.77
CA LEU A 55 -14.01 2.31 -7.41
C LEU A 55 -13.70 3.74 -7.88
N TYR A 56 -12.42 4.09 -7.96
CA TYR A 56 -11.94 5.45 -8.24
C TYR A 56 -11.01 5.44 -9.45
N ASP A 57 -9.71 5.35 -9.23
CA ASP A 57 -8.69 5.32 -10.27
C ASP A 57 -7.33 4.82 -9.74
N MET A 58 -6.33 4.78 -10.62
CA MET A 58 -4.95 4.43 -10.23
C MET A 58 -4.32 5.39 -9.21
N GLY A 59 -4.79 6.63 -9.10
CA GLY A 59 -4.33 7.56 -8.07
C GLY A 59 -4.70 7.04 -6.68
N ALA A 60 -5.96 6.65 -6.49
CA ALA A 60 -6.44 6.06 -5.24
C ALA A 60 -5.70 4.76 -4.85
N TYR A 61 -5.28 3.96 -5.85
CA TYR A 61 -4.41 2.80 -5.59
C TYR A 61 -3.08 3.22 -4.95
N TYR A 62 -2.42 4.22 -5.54
CA TYR A 62 -1.10 4.68 -5.09
C TYR A 62 -1.15 5.47 -3.79
N GLU A 63 -2.27 6.12 -3.47
CA GLU A 63 -2.50 6.73 -2.16
C GLU A 63 -2.40 5.70 -1.03
N ILE A 64 -2.88 4.48 -1.27
CA ILE A 64 -2.95 3.41 -0.25
C ILE A 64 -1.67 2.57 -0.26
N ILE A 65 -1.24 2.04 -1.40
CA ILE A 65 -0.13 1.07 -1.42
C ILE A 65 1.22 1.69 -1.03
N ASN A 66 1.39 2.99 -1.22
CA ASN A 66 2.64 3.68 -0.89
C ASN A 66 2.82 3.96 0.61
N GLU A 67 1.81 3.69 1.45
CA GLU A 67 1.92 3.83 2.91
C GLU A 67 3.01 2.93 3.51
N VAL A 68 3.42 1.87 2.81
CA VAL A 68 4.47 0.93 3.23
C VAL A 68 5.73 1.01 2.34
N ASN A 69 5.81 1.99 1.46
CA ASN A 69 6.96 2.16 0.57
C ASN A 69 7.93 3.19 1.17
N ASP A 70 8.93 2.71 1.92
CA ASP A 70 9.91 3.56 2.60
C ASP A 70 10.62 4.54 1.66
N ALA A 71 10.96 4.10 0.44
CA ALA A 71 11.62 4.95 -0.55
C ALA A 71 10.69 6.10 -1.00
N TYR A 72 9.42 5.79 -1.27
CA TYR A 72 8.42 6.80 -1.58
C TYR A 72 8.20 7.77 -0.42
N LEU A 73 8.03 7.25 0.80
CA LEU A 73 7.82 8.07 1.99
C LEU A 73 9.01 9.00 2.25
N LYS A 74 10.24 8.49 2.08
CA LYS A 74 11.44 9.31 2.22
C LYS A 74 11.54 10.36 1.13
N ALA A 75 11.25 10.02 -0.12
CA ALA A 75 11.23 10.99 -1.21
C ALA A 75 10.17 12.08 -0.97
N LEU A 76 8.97 11.70 -0.54
CA LEU A 76 7.88 12.62 -0.22
C LEU A 76 8.25 13.53 0.96
N GLN A 77 8.92 13.00 1.99
CA GLN A 77 9.44 13.78 3.10
C GLN A 77 10.44 14.83 2.59
N LEU A 78 11.42 14.42 1.80
CA LEU A 78 12.46 15.29 1.26
C LEU A 78 11.87 16.40 0.38
N ILE A 79 10.96 16.06 -0.54
CA ILE A 79 10.34 17.03 -1.45
C ILE A 79 9.48 18.05 -0.70
N LYS A 80 8.93 17.69 0.46
CA LYS A 80 8.16 18.61 1.32
C LYS A 80 9.03 19.52 2.20
N ASP A 81 10.34 19.26 2.29
CA ASP A 81 11.29 20.12 2.99
C ASP A 81 12.09 20.93 1.95
N ASP A 82 11.65 22.15 1.68
CA ASP A 82 12.31 23.03 0.69
C ASP A 82 13.81 23.20 0.97
N LYS A 83 14.24 23.22 2.23
CA LYS A 83 15.64 23.43 2.58
C LYS A 83 16.47 22.19 2.26
N GLU A 84 16.02 21.02 2.70
CA GLU A 84 16.71 19.76 2.45
C GLU A 84 16.69 19.42 0.95
N TYR A 85 15.55 19.61 0.29
CA TYR A 85 15.40 19.40 -1.15
C TYR A 85 16.34 20.29 -1.97
N ASN A 86 16.36 21.60 -1.70
CA ASN A 86 17.25 22.52 -2.40
C ASN A 86 18.73 22.23 -2.10
N ALA A 87 19.09 21.74 -0.90
CA ALA A 87 20.46 21.32 -0.61
C ALA A 87 20.90 20.14 -1.50
N ILE A 88 20.02 19.14 -1.66
CA ILE A 88 20.23 17.98 -2.53
C ILE A 88 20.40 18.42 -4.00
N LEU A 89 19.49 19.25 -4.50
CA LEU A 89 19.54 19.75 -5.88
C LEU A 89 20.80 20.55 -6.20
N ASN A 90 21.30 21.32 -5.22
CA ASN A 90 22.51 22.11 -5.37
C ASN A 90 23.81 21.31 -5.10
N GLY A 91 23.73 19.99 -4.98
CA GLY A 91 24.89 19.11 -4.83
C GLY A 91 25.59 19.21 -3.46
N LYS A 92 24.99 19.88 -2.47
CA LYS A 92 25.49 19.86 -1.10
C LYS A 92 25.03 18.55 -0.47
N LYS A 93 25.92 17.55 -0.46
CA LYS A 93 25.71 16.34 0.35
C LYS A 93 25.54 16.76 1.80
N THR A 94 24.34 16.60 2.33
CA THR A 94 24.10 16.57 3.78
C THR A 94 24.97 15.44 4.35
N LYS A 95 25.86 15.81 5.28
CA LYS A 95 26.68 14.86 6.04
C LYS A 95 25.82 14.14 7.07
#